data_AF-A0A9E0KCN4-F1
#
_entry.id   AF-A0A9E0KCN4-F1
#
_cell.length_a   1.000
_cell.length_b   1.000
_cell.length_c   1.000
_cell.angle_alpha   90.00
_cell.angle_beta   90.00
_cell.angle_gamma   90.00
#
_symmetry.space_group_name_H-M   'P 1'
#
loop_
_entity.id
_entity.type
_entity.pdbx_description
1 polymer ?
#
loop_
_entity_poly.entity_id
_entity_poly.type
_entity_poly.pdbx_seq_one_letter_code
_entity_poly.pdbx_strand_id
1 'polypeptide(L)' 'LEALQKGDEVVTQAGMIGRITKLDDNNVTVEVAKNVEIQFQRAAIGNKLEKGSYKG' A
#
# COMPACT_ATOMS: atom_id res chain seq x y z
N LEU A 1 13.32 -5.48 4.33
CA LEU A 1 12.07 -4.71 4.19
C LEU A 1 12.38 -3.51 3.32
N GLU A 2 12.27 -3.70 2.00
CA GLU A 2 12.51 -2.65 1.02
C GLU A 2 11.71 -1.40 1.38
N ALA A 3 12.35 -0.23 1.31
CA ALA A 3 11.72 1.02 1.68
C ALA A 3 10.46 1.24 0.84
N LEU A 4 9.30 1.28 1.48
CA LEU A 4 8.03 1.62 0.84
C LEU A 4 8.09 3.06 0.31
N GLN A 5 7.67 3.27 -0.93
CA GLN A 5 7.64 4.60 -1.56
C GLN A 5 6.25 4.93 -2.09
N LYS A 6 5.97 6.24 -2.25
CA LYS A 6 4.71 6.68 -2.86
C LYS A 6 4.63 6.13 -4.29
N GLY A 7 3.48 5.58 -4.65
CA GLY A 7 3.26 4.92 -5.93
C GLY A 7 3.60 3.44 -5.97
N ASP A 8 4.15 2.88 -4.89
CA ASP A 8 4.31 1.43 -4.78
C ASP A 8 2.96 0.73 -4.59
N GLU A 9 2.83 -0.42 -5.24
CA GLU A 9 1.72 -1.34 -5.02
C GLU A 9 2.08 -2.20 -3.81
N VAL A 10 1.15 -2.32 -2.87
CA VAL A 10 1.36 -3.08 -1.63
C VAL A 10 0.17 -3.97 -1.35
N VAL A 11 0.45 -5.06 -0.66
CA VAL A 11 -0.56 -5.91 -0.04
C VAL A 11 -0.44 -5.80 1.47
N THR A 12 -1.57 -5.48 2.11
CA THR A 12 -1.70 -5.48 3.57
C THR A 12 -1.76 -6.92 4.09
N GLN A 13 -1.48 -7.13 5.38
CA GLN A 13 -1.55 -8.47 5.97
C GLN A 13 -2.94 -9.13 5.87
N ALA A 14 -4.00 -8.34 5.73
CA ALA A 14 -5.37 -8.83 5.54
C ALA A 14 -5.70 -9.20 4.08
N GLY A 15 -4.73 -9.11 3.16
CA GLY A 15 -4.92 -9.43 1.74
C GLY A 15 -5.48 -8.29 0.89
N MET A 16 -5.65 -7.07 1.45
CA MET A 16 -6.05 -5.91 0.64
C MET A 16 -4.88 -5.42 -0.18
N ILE A 17 -5.11 -5.22 -1.48
CA ILE A 17 -4.15 -4.69 -2.43
C ILE A 17 -4.52 -3.24 -2.73
N GLY A 18 -3.51 -2.38 -2.80
CA GLY A 18 -3.69 -1.02 -3.24
C GLY A 18 -2.37 -0.31 -3.49
N ARG A 19 -2.45 0.97 -3.80
CA ARG A 19 -1.29 1.82 -4.09
C ARG A 19 -1.05 2.81 -2.97
N ILE A 20 0.21 2.97 -2.56
CA ILE A 20 0.57 3.98 -1.58
C ILE A 20 0.41 5.39 -2.17
N THR A 21 -0.47 6.19 -1.60
CA THR A 21 -0.61 7.62 -1.94
C THR A 21 0.17 8.51 -0.98
N LYS A 22 0.27 8.11 0.29
CA LYS A 22 1.03 8.83 1.32
C LYS A 22 1.79 7.88 2.25
N LEU A 23 2.94 8.35 2.70
CA LEU A 23 3.80 7.69 3.68
C LEU A 23 4.14 8.69 4.77
N ASP A 24 3.89 8.31 6.00
CA ASP A 24 4.29 9.00 7.21
C ASP A 24 5.22 8.07 8.02
N ASP A 25 5.77 8.56 9.13
CA ASP A 25 6.69 7.77 9.97
C ASP A 25 6.06 6.49 10.52
N ASN A 26 4.79 6.55 10.92
CA ASN A 26 4.08 5.41 11.52
C ASN A 26 2.92 4.88 10.68
N ASN A 27 2.43 5.67 9.73
CA ASN A 27 1.23 5.38 8.95
C ASN A 27 1.53 5.41 7.46
N VAL A 28 0.71 4.70 6.70
CA VAL A 28 0.73 4.62 5.24
C VAL A 28 -0.71 4.79 4.77
N THR A 29 -0.92 5.68 3.81
CA THR A 29 -2.21 5.81 3.14
C THR A 29 -2.16 5.02 1.85
N VAL A 30 -3.09 4.09 1.69
CA VAL A 30 -3.22 3.22 0.54
C VAL A 30 -4.56 3.52 -0.14
N GLU A 31 -4.51 3.84 -1.42
CA GLU A 31 -5.68 3.91 -2.28
C GLU A 31 -6.02 2.51 -2.78
N VAL A 32 -7.23 2.06 -2.46
CA VAL A 32 -7.75 0.73 -2.85
C VAL A 32 -8.77 0.83 -3.99
N ALA A 33 -9.39 1.99 -4.17
CA ALA A 33 -10.30 2.29 -5.26
C ALA A 33 -10.33 3.81 -5.52
N LYS A 34 -10.91 4.23 -6.64
CA LYS A 34 -10.95 5.64 -7.05
C LYS A 34 -11.66 6.51 -5.99
N ASN A 35 -10.93 7.47 -5.40
CA ASN A 35 -11.38 8.30 -4.25
C ASN A 35 -11.59 7.54 -2.93
N VAL A 36 -11.08 6.31 -2.80
CA VAL A 36 -11.12 5.54 -1.56
C VAL A 36 -9.71 5.31 -1.07
N GLU A 37 -9.32 6.14 -0.11
CA GLU A 37 -8.04 6.07 0.60
C GLU A 37 -8.26 5.49 2.00
N ILE A 38 -7.44 4.52 2.39
CA ILE A 38 -7.47 3.92 3.72
C ILE A 38 -6.09 4.06 4.34
N GLN A 39 -6.07 4.51 5.60
CA GLN A 39 -4.83 4.64 6.36
C GLN A 39 -4.56 3.35 7.15
N PHE A 40 -3.37 2.83 6.97
CA PHE A 40 -2.86 1.66 7.65
C PHE A 40 -1.63 2.03 8.49
N GLN A 41 -1.42 1.31 9.58
CA GLN A 41 -0.13 1.38 10.26
C GLN A 41 0.93 0.73 9.37
N ARG A 42 2.16 1.25 9.37
CA ARG A 42 3.25 0.66 8.57
C ARG A 42 3.49 -0.81 8.88
N ALA A 43 3.29 -1.21 10.14
CA ALA A 43 3.37 -2.60 10.57
C ALA A 43 2.33 -3.51 9.90
N ALA A 44 1.18 -2.97 9.48
CA ALA A 44 0.11 -3.73 8.82
C ALA A 44 0.35 -3.94 7.32
N ILE A 45 1.38 -3.31 6.74
CA ILE A 45 1.79 -3.55 5.35
C ILE A 45 2.59 -4.84 5.30
N GLY A 46 2.10 -5.82 4.55
CA GLY A 46 2.70 -7.15 4.47
C GLY A 46 3.88 -7.14 3.51
N ASN A 47 3.60 -7.00 2.21
CA ASN A 47 4.62 -7.04 1.17
C ASN A 47 4.39 -5.96 0.11
N LYS A 48 5.48 -5.51 -0.49
CA LYS A 48 5.44 -4.74 -1.74
C LYS A 48 5.17 -5.70 -2.89
N LEU A 49 4.28 -5.32 -3.79
CA LEU A 49 4.04 -6.02 -5.04
C LEU A 49 4.92 -5.42 -6.14
N GLU A 50 5.43 -6.27 -7.00
CA GLU A 50 6.17 -5.86 -8.18
C GLU A 50 5.22 -5.15 -9.16
N LYS A 51 5.66 -4.00 -9.70
CA LYS A 51 4.86 -3.20 -10.63
C LYS A 51 4.30 -4.06 -11.75
N GLY A 52 2.98 -4.07 -11.89
CA GLY A 52 2.28 -4.80 -12.95
C GLY A 52 1.77 -6.20 -12.57
N SER A 53 1.87 -6.59 -11.30
CA SER A 53 1.22 -7.82 -10.79
C SER A 53 -0.30 -7.67 -10.64
N TYR A 54 -0.78 -6.44 -10.38
CA TYR A 54 -2.22 -6.16 -10.36
C TYR A 54 -2.72 -5.90 -11.78
N LYS A 55 -3.30 -6.93 -12.41
CA LYS A 55 -4.12 -6.80 -13.62
C LYS A 55 -5.58 -6.71 -13.20
N GLY A 56 -6.03 -5.49 -12.88
CA GLY A 56 -7.43 -5.15 -12.64
C GLY A 56 -7.86 -4.02 -13.55
#